data_AF-A0A941EKW0-F1
#
_entry.id   AF-A0A941EKW0-F1
#
_cell.length_a   1.000
_cell.length_b   1.000
_cell.length_c   1.000
_cell.angle_alpha   90.00
_cell.angle_beta   90.00
_cell.angle_gamma   90.00
#
_symmetry.space_group_name_H-M   'P 1'
#
loop_
_entity.id
_entity.type
_entity.pdbx_description
1 polymer ?
#
loop_
_entity_poly.entity_id
_entity_poly.type
_entity_poly.pdbx_seq_one_letter_code
_entity_poly.pdbx_strand_id
1 'polypeptide(L)'
;MGTAADEDSESFDDAELAELSGYARLAQRLKEAHEALRAMDMEVPERADFVRRLLVITAASRHDRTDALRRLDRFLDALVLRHKGD
;
A
#
# COMPACT_ATOMS: atom_id res chain seq x y z
N MET A 1 -4.85 -17.31 -47.91
CA MET A 1 -5.81 -16.83 -46.91
C MET A 1 -5.49 -17.54 -45.60
N GLY A 2 -4.58 -16.98 -44.82
CA GLY A 2 -4.15 -17.46 -43.50
C GLY A 2 -3.82 -16.20 -42.72
N THR A 3 -4.60 -15.95 -41.67
CA THR A 3 -4.74 -14.64 -41.02
C THR A 3 -3.51 -14.35 -40.16
N ALA A 4 -2.76 -13.31 -40.51
CA ALA A 4 -1.74 -12.68 -39.67
C ALA A 4 -2.43 -11.79 -38.63
N ALA A 5 -3.02 -12.40 -37.60
CA ALA A 5 -3.79 -11.68 -36.58
C ALA A 5 -3.61 -12.23 -35.15
N ASP A 6 -2.52 -12.94 -34.87
CA ASP A 6 -2.26 -13.54 -33.55
C ASP A 6 -0.86 -13.20 -32.97
N GLU A 7 -0.24 -12.10 -33.42
CA GLU A 7 1.09 -11.69 -32.92
C GLU A 7 1.05 -10.62 -31.80
N ASP A 8 -0.13 -10.18 -31.36
CA ASP A 8 -0.31 -9.19 -30.28
C ASP A 8 -0.82 -9.83 -28.96
N SER A 9 -0.48 -11.09 -28.66
CA SER A 9 -0.57 -11.58 -27.27
C SER A 9 0.71 -11.19 -26.54
N GLU A 10 0.76 -9.99 -25.98
CA GLU A 10 1.75 -9.62 -24.97
C GLU A 10 1.62 -10.59 -23.78
N SER A 11 2.41 -11.67 -23.78
CA SER A 11 2.53 -12.56 -22.64
C SER A 11 3.37 -11.84 -21.59
N PHE A 12 2.71 -11.19 -20.64
CA PHE A 12 3.36 -10.72 -19.42
C PHE A 12 4.03 -11.91 -18.73
N ASP A 13 5.30 -11.77 -18.36
CA ASP A 13 5.95 -12.82 -17.57
C ASP A 13 5.38 -12.85 -16.13
N ASP A 14 5.56 -13.98 -15.45
CA ASP A 14 5.07 -14.16 -14.08
C ASP A 14 5.67 -13.15 -13.08
N ALA A 15 6.89 -12.66 -13.33
CA ALA A 15 7.57 -11.68 -12.48
C ALA A 15 6.99 -10.27 -12.66
N GLU A 16 6.60 -9.89 -13.87
CA GLU A 16 5.91 -8.63 -14.17
C GLU A 16 4.51 -8.61 -13.55
N LEU A 17 3.78 -9.73 -13.64
CA LEU A 17 2.50 -9.91 -12.93
C LEU A 17 2.70 -9.87 -11.40
N ALA A 18 3.76 -10.48 -10.88
CA ALA A 18 4.12 -10.41 -9.47
C ALA A 18 4.50 -8.98 -9.04
N GLU A 19 5.13 -8.20 -9.93
CA GLU A 19 5.47 -6.81 -9.66
C GLU A 19 4.22 -5.92 -9.59
N LEU A 20 3.34 -6.02 -10.59
CA LEU A 20 2.08 -5.29 -10.67
C LEU A 20 1.16 -5.62 -9.49
N SER A 21 1.05 -6.90 -9.12
CA SER A 21 0.30 -7.32 -7.94
C SER A 21 0.91 -6.77 -6.64
N GLY A 22 2.25 -6.64 -6.57
CA GLY A 22 2.95 -5.98 -5.48
C GLY A 22 2.59 -4.50 -5.35
N TYR A 23 2.53 -3.75 -6.45
CA TYR A 23 2.09 -2.36 -6.44
C TYR A 23 0.61 -2.22 -6.11
N ALA A 24 -0.26 -3.07 -6.66
CA ALA A 24 -1.68 -3.08 -6.35
C ALA A 24 -1.92 -3.32 -4.85
N ARG A 25 -1.19 -4.28 -4.25
CA ARG A 25 -1.25 -4.56 -2.81
C ARG A 25 -0.78 -3.37 -1.98
N LEU A 26 0.33 -2.72 -2.37
CA LEU A 26 0.82 -1.53 -1.67
C LEU A 26 -0.20 -0.38 -1.73
N ALA A 27 -0.76 -0.11 -2.90
CA ALA A 27 -1.76 0.94 -3.10
C ALA A 27 -3.01 0.68 -2.24
N GLN A 28 -3.50 -0.56 -2.22
CA GLN A 28 -4.64 -0.96 -1.40
C GLN A 28 -4.37 -0.74 0.10
N ARG A 29 -3.20 -1.13 0.59
CA ARG A 29 -2.82 -0.94 2.00
C ARG A 29 -2.66 0.54 2.37
N LEU A 30 -2.15 1.37 1.46
CA LEU A 30 -2.05 2.81 1.70
C LEU A 30 -3.44 3.44 1.80
N LYS A 31 -4.37 3.03 0.94
CA LYS A 31 -5.76 3.46 1.00
C LYS A 31 -6.40 3.08 2.34
N GLU A 32 -6.26 1.83 2.78
CA GLU A 32 -6.77 1.36 4.07
C GLU A 32 -6.20 2.19 5.24
N ALA A 33 -4.90 2.49 5.22
CA ALA A 33 -4.26 3.31 6.25
C ALA A 33 -4.83 4.74 6.31
N HIS A 34 -5.06 5.36 5.14
CA HIS A 34 -5.68 6.69 5.06
C HIS A 34 -7.14 6.69 5.52
N GLU A 35 -7.92 5.68 5.15
CA GLU A 35 -9.32 5.53 5.56
C GLU A 35 -9.43 5.30 7.07
N ALA A 36 -8.61 4.41 7.63
CA ALA A 36 -8.56 4.14 9.06
C ALA A 36 -8.22 5.39 9.87
N LEU A 37 -7.20 6.15 9.44
CA LEU A 37 -6.87 7.42 10.07
C LEU A 37 -8.04 8.40 10.05
N ARG A 38 -8.70 8.56 8.89
CA ARG A 38 -9.80 9.50 8.75
C ARG A 38 -11.02 9.12 9.60
N ALA A 39 -11.24 7.83 9.82
CA ALA A 39 -12.37 7.31 10.59
C ALA A 39 -12.16 7.39 12.11
N MET A 40 -10.93 7.37 12.60
CA MET A 40 -10.65 7.48 14.04
C MET A 40 -10.85 8.90 14.54
N ASP A 41 -11.50 9.01 15.70
CA ASP A 41 -11.55 10.25 16.46
C ASP A 41 -10.23 10.37 17.25
N MET A 42 -9.39 11.32 16.84
CA MET A 42 -8.04 11.48 17.38
C MET A 42 -7.74 12.96 17.50
N GLU A 43 -7.05 13.32 18.58
CA GLU A 43 -6.51 14.65 18.78
C GLU A 43 -5.55 15.04 17.65
N VAL A 44 -5.57 16.32 17.27
CA VAL A 44 -4.77 16.86 16.16
C VAL A 44 -3.27 16.52 16.25
N PRO A 45 -2.58 16.69 17.41
CA PRO A 45 -1.16 16.35 17.50
C PRO A 45 -0.88 14.86 17.26
N GLU A 46 -1.75 13.99 17.77
CA GLU A 46 -1.60 12.55 17.62
C GLU A 46 -1.84 12.12 16.17
N ARG A 47 -2.92 12.61 15.55
CA ARG A 47 -3.19 12.39 14.13
C ARG A 47 -2.01 12.82 13.26
N ALA A 48 -1.40 13.97 13.59
CA ALA A 48 -0.23 14.48 12.86
C ALA A 48 0.98 13.54 12.97
N ASP A 49 1.20 12.88 14.10
CA ASP A 49 2.27 11.88 14.26
C ASP A 49 2.05 10.67 13.36
N PHE A 50 0.83 10.13 13.32
CA PHE A 50 0.52 9.03 12.43
C PHE A 50 0.62 9.41 10.95
N VAL A 51 0.16 10.61 10.57
CA VAL A 51 0.31 11.12 9.20
C VAL A 51 1.79 11.24 8.82
N ARG A 52 2.64 11.79 9.70
CA ARG A 52 4.10 11.85 9.47
C ARG A 52 4.70 10.46 9.26
N ARG A 53 4.33 9.48 10.10
CA ARG A 53 4.79 8.09 9.96
C ARG A 53 4.36 7.48 8.62
N LEU A 54 3.11 7.70 8.20
CA LEU A 54 2.60 7.22 6.92
C LEU A 54 3.36 7.82 5.74
N LEU A 55 3.65 9.14 5.77
CA LEU A 55 4.46 9.80 4.73
C LEU A 55 5.86 9.20 4.59
N VAL A 56 6.52 8.87 5.70
CA VAL A 56 7.83 8.20 5.68
C VAL A 56 7.75 6.82 5.02
N ILE A 57 6.67 6.06 5.29
CA ILE A 57 6.44 4.75 4.67
C ILE A 57 6.22 4.89 3.15
N THR A 58 5.42 5.87 2.73
CA THR A 58 5.18 6.15 1.30
C THR A 58 6.46 6.62 0.58
N ALA A 59 7.33 7.38 1.25
CA ALA A 59 8.62 7.75 0.66
C ALA A 59 9.53 6.52 0.49
N ALA A 60 9.58 5.64 1.49
CA ALA A 60 10.38 4.41 1.44
C ALA A 60 9.90 3.44 0.35
N SER A 61 8.60 3.42 0.05
CA SER A 61 8.04 2.49 -0.95
C SER A 61 8.56 2.71 -2.37
N ARG A 62 9.15 3.87 -2.66
CA ARG A 62 9.80 4.17 -3.94
C ARG A 62 11.14 3.46 -4.11
N HIS A 63 11.76 3.03 -3.01
CA HIS A 63 13.10 2.43 -3.01
C HIS A 63 13.05 0.96 -2.57
N ASP A 64 12.23 0.65 -1.58
CA ASP A 64 12.01 -0.72 -1.10
C ASP A 64 10.51 -0.94 -0.83
N ARG A 65 9.83 -1.52 -1.81
CA ARG A 65 8.40 -1.84 -1.72
C ARG A 65 8.12 -2.90 -0.66
N THR A 66 9.00 -3.88 -0.50
CA THR A 66 8.79 -5.01 0.43
C THR A 66 8.90 -4.54 1.87
N ASP A 67 9.91 -3.73 2.19
CA ASP A 67 10.04 -3.11 3.51
C ASP A 67 8.90 -2.12 3.78
N ALA A 68 8.52 -1.30 2.79
CA ALA A 68 7.40 -0.39 2.94
C ALA A 68 6.08 -1.13 3.25
N LEU A 69 5.79 -2.23 2.56
CA LEU A 69 4.63 -3.09 2.87
C LEU A 69 4.67 -3.62 4.31
N ARG A 70 5.82 -4.13 4.77
CA ARG A 70 5.96 -4.61 6.16
C ARG A 70 5.77 -3.50 7.19
N ARG A 71 6.26 -2.29 6.90
CA ARG A 71 6.07 -1.12 7.78
C ARG A 71 4.62 -0.67 7.79
N LEU A 72 3.93 -0.76 6.64
CA LEU A 72 2.52 -0.40 6.50
C LEU A 72 1.61 -1.39 7.24
N ASP A 73 1.92 -2.68 7.18
CA ASP A 73 1.21 -3.71 7.95
C ASP A 73 1.33 -3.42 9.46
N ARG A 74 2.54 -3.16 9.96
CA ARG A 74 2.76 -2.76 11.37
C ARG A 74 2.08 -1.43 11.74
N PHE A 75 1.94 -0.52 10.78
CA PHE A 75 1.26 0.75 10.99
C PHE A 75 -0.25 0.54 11.20
N LEU A 76 -0.87 -0.33 10.39
CA LEU A 76 -2.27 -0.71 10.55
C LEU A 76 -2.51 -1.42 11.89
N ASP A 77 -1.62 -2.32 12.29
CA ASP A 77 -1.71 -2.98 13.61
C ASP A 77 -1.65 -1.96 14.76
N ALA A 78 -0.76 -0.97 14.65
CA ALA A 78 -0.64 0.09 15.65
C ALA A 78 -1.90 0.97 15.72
N LEU A 79 -2.54 1.24 14.59
CA LEU A 79 -3.82 1.95 14.53
C LEU A 79 -4.95 1.16 15.18
N VAL A 80 -5.04 -0.14 14.91
CA VAL A 80 -6.03 -1.02 15.56
C VAL A 80 -5.82 -1.08 17.07
N LEU A 81 -4.56 -1.20 17.51
CA LEU A 81 -4.23 -1.21 18.93
C LEU A 81 -4.61 0.11 19.60
N ARG A 82 -4.36 1.24 18.93
CA ARG A 82 -4.76 2.57 19.41
C ARG A 82 -6.27 2.69 19.56
N HIS A 83 -7.03 2.25 18.56
CA HIS A 83 -8.50 2.31 18.57
C HIS A 83 -9.13 1.44 19.66
N LYS A 84 -8.51 0.29 20.00
CA LYS A 84 -8.98 -0.58 21.09
C LYS A 84 -8.68 0.00 22.49
N GLY A 85 -7.78 0.98 22.58
CA GLY A 85 -7.37 1.62 23.83
C GLY A 85 -8.19 2.84 24.24
N ASP A 86 -9.05 3.35 23.36
CA ASP A 86 -10.10 4.33 23.68
C ASP A 86 -11.38 3.62 24.16
#